data_AF-A0A8T1UYU2-F1
#
_entry.id   AF-A0A8T1UYU2-F1
#
_cell.length_a   1.000
_cell.length_b   1.000
_cell.length_c   1.000
_cell.angle_alpha   90.00
_cell.angle_beta   90.00
_cell.angle_gamma   90.00
#
_symmetry.space_group_name_H-M   'P 1'
#
loop_
_entity.id
_entity.type
_entity.pdbx_description
1 polymer ?
#
loop_
_entity_poly.entity_id
_entity_poly.type
_entity_poly.pdbx_seq_one_letter_code
_entity_poly.pdbx_strand_id
1 'polypeptide(L)'
;MWTARLRSQSSKVLGARSFSSPRVMTASKVALQQLPLVDVSPLVAAANSGRKVAPDTKKQILDAIRSACIETGFFTVPTEGVLPSRLIQAAYSRADESIALPDVVKQ
;
A
#
# COMPACT_ATOMS: atom_id res chain seq x y z
N MET A 1 22.04 -15.93 59.36
CA MET A 1 21.15 -16.15 58.19
C MET A 1 20.01 -15.13 58.19
N TRP A 2 20.22 -13.91 57.67
CA TRP A 2 19.12 -12.97 57.43
C TRP A 2 19.37 -12.28 56.08
N THR A 3 18.52 -12.56 55.09
CA THR A 3 18.56 -12.01 53.73
C THR A 3 17.53 -10.89 53.63
N ALA A 4 17.98 -9.64 53.44
CA ALA A 4 17.11 -8.53 53.08
C ALA A 4 17.15 -8.31 51.57
N ARG A 5 16.07 -8.67 50.89
CA ARG A 5 15.84 -8.36 49.46
C ARG A 5 15.51 -6.88 49.32
N LEU A 6 16.27 -6.15 48.50
CA LEU A 6 15.83 -4.86 47.98
C LEU A 6 15.32 -5.07 46.54
N ARG A 7 13.99 -5.11 46.41
CA ARG A 7 13.29 -4.86 45.14
C ARG A 7 13.29 -3.35 44.92
N SER A 8 13.83 -2.89 43.82
CA SER A 8 13.49 -1.58 43.26
C SER A 8 12.95 -1.81 41.84
N GLN A 9 11.63 -1.83 41.73
CA GLN A 9 10.94 -1.76 40.43
C GLN A 9 10.83 -0.28 40.05
N SER A 10 11.57 0.13 39.03
CA SER A 10 11.39 1.43 38.41
C SER A 10 10.31 1.30 37.33
N SER A 11 9.06 1.61 37.67
CA SER A 11 7.98 1.77 36.70
C SER A 11 8.16 3.10 35.96
N LYS A 12 8.92 3.08 34.87
CA LYS A 12 8.85 4.17 33.88
C LYS A 12 7.51 4.08 33.17
N VAL A 13 6.55 4.88 33.62
CA VAL A 13 5.28 5.13 32.94
C VAL A 13 5.61 5.76 31.58
N LEU A 14 5.45 4.98 30.52
CA LEU A 14 5.56 5.47 29.14
C LEU A 14 4.44 6.49 28.93
N GLY A 15 4.84 7.75 28.68
CA GLY A 15 3.94 8.88 28.48
C GLY A 15 2.84 8.56 27.47
N ALA A 16 1.63 8.99 27.82
CA ALA A 16 0.46 8.89 26.96
C ALA A 16 0.79 9.48 25.57
N ARG A 17 0.81 8.62 24.56
CA ARG A 17 0.91 9.05 23.17
C ARG A 17 -0.38 9.81 22.86
N SER A 18 -0.27 11.13 22.74
CA SER A 18 -1.34 11.98 22.22
C SER A 18 -1.59 11.57 20.78
N PHE A 19 -2.61 10.75 20.56
CA PHE A 19 -3.12 10.48 19.22
C PHE A 19 -3.77 11.76 18.73
N SER A 20 -3.07 12.52 17.88
CA SER A 20 -3.69 13.60 17.12
C SER A 20 -4.92 13.02 16.43
N SER A 21 -6.08 13.64 16.62
CA SER A 21 -7.33 13.20 15.98
C SER A 21 -7.09 13.02 14.48
N PRO A 22 -7.56 11.91 13.87
CA PRO A 22 -7.41 11.70 12.44
C PRO A 22 -8.10 12.84 11.71
N ARG A 23 -7.31 13.65 10.99
CA ARG A 23 -7.83 14.70 10.14
C ARG A 23 -8.50 14.03 8.95
N VAL A 24 -9.83 13.98 8.94
CA VAL A 24 -10.61 13.50 7.80
C VAL A 24 -10.38 14.49 6.65
N MET A 25 -9.57 14.08 5.67
CA MET A 25 -9.40 14.85 4.44
C MET A 25 -10.67 14.72 3.62
N THR A 26 -11.30 15.84 3.29
CA THR A 26 -12.41 15.89 2.34
C THR A 26 -11.84 15.56 0.95
N ALA A 27 -12.05 14.34 0.48
CA ALA A 27 -11.63 13.93 -0.85
C ALA A 27 -12.58 14.54 -1.90
N SER A 28 -12.13 15.59 -2.58
CA SER A 28 -12.81 16.08 -3.79
C SER A 28 -12.78 14.97 -4.85
N LYS A 29 -13.90 14.75 -5.55
CA LYS A 29 -13.98 13.78 -6.67
C LYS A 29 -13.04 14.23 -7.79
N VAL A 30 -11.83 13.66 -7.83
CA VAL A 30 -10.83 13.94 -8.88
C VAL A 30 -11.20 13.13 -10.13
N ALA A 31 -11.21 13.76 -11.30
CA ALA A 31 -11.40 13.04 -12.56
C ALA A 31 -10.19 12.13 -12.82
N LEU A 32 -10.41 10.90 -13.28
CA LEU A 32 -9.35 9.90 -13.51
C LEU A 32 -8.18 10.42 -14.39
N GLN A 33 -8.45 11.36 -15.29
CA GLN A 33 -7.44 11.98 -16.17
C GLN A 33 -6.44 12.89 -15.44
N GLN A 34 -6.68 13.21 -14.16
CA GLN A 34 -5.83 14.09 -13.36
C GLN A 34 -4.94 13.31 -12.38
N LEU A 35 -4.95 11.98 -12.45
CA LEU A 35 -4.23 11.15 -11.49
C LEU A 35 -2.80 10.89 -11.95
N PRO A 36 -1.81 11.00 -11.04
CA PRO A 36 -0.45 10.56 -11.35
C PRO A 36 -0.46 9.10 -11.79
N LEU A 37 0.10 8.84 -12.96
CA LEU A 37 0.40 7.50 -13.45
C LEU A 37 1.87 7.22 -13.16
N VAL A 38 2.13 6.16 -12.39
CA VAL A 38 3.50 5.75 -12.05
C VAL A 38 3.76 4.38 -12.66
N ASP A 39 4.65 4.33 -13.65
CA ASP A 39 5.08 3.07 -14.24
C ASP A 39 6.10 2.36 -13.32
N VAL A 40 5.67 1.23 -12.77
CA VAL A 40 6.50 0.36 -11.92
C VAL A 40 6.88 -0.95 -12.61
N SER A 41 6.51 -1.12 -13.89
CA SER A 41 6.83 -2.33 -14.65
C SER A 41 8.32 -2.71 -14.63
N PRO A 42 9.30 -1.78 -14.62
CA PRO A 42 10.71 -2.15 -14.54
C PRO A 42 11.06 -2.82 -13.20
N LEU A 43 10.45 -2.36 -12.10
CA LEU A 43 10.66 -2.93 -10.76
C LEU A 43 10.07 -4.35 -10.67
N VAL A 44 8.90 -4.56 -11.27
CA VAL A 44 8.22 -5.86 -11.30
C VAL A 44 8.99 -6.85 -12.18
N ALA A 45 9.42 -6.42 -13.37
CA ALA A 45 10.23 -7.24 -14.27
C ALA A 45 11.55 -7.66 -13.62
N ALA A 46 12.21 -6.76 -12.90
CA ALA A 46 13.41 -7.05 -12.12
C ALA A 46 13.15 -8.08 -11.01
N ALA A 47 12.05 -7.92 -10.25
CA ALA A 47 11.66 -8.86 -9.21
C ALA A 47 11.41 -10.28 -9.77
N ASN A 48 10.75 -10.38 -10.92
CA ASN A 48 10.42 -11.66 -11.55
C ASN A 48 11.63 -12.36 -12.22
N SER A 49 12.60 -11.59 -12.70
CA SER A 49 13.76 -12.13 -13.43
C SER A 49 15.03 -12.26 -12.58
N GLY A 50 15.00 -11.83 -11.32
CA GLY A 50 16.18 -11.75 -10.44
C GLY A 50 17.22 -10.71 -10.89
N ARG A 51 16.89 -9.88 -11.89
CA ARG A 51 17.76 -8.82 -12.40
C ARG A 51 17.60 -7.55 -11.56
N LYS A 52 18.59 -6.66 -11.63
CA LYS A 52 18.51 -5.34 -10.97
C LYS A 52 18.08 -4.29 -11.98
N VAL A 53 17.19 -3.40 -11.56
CA VAL A 53 16.91 -2.15 -12.29
C VAL A 53 18.11 -1.21 -12.11
N ALA A 54 18.44 -0.45 -13.15
CA ALA A 54 19.45 0.59 -13.07
C ALA A 54 19.15 1.55 -11.90
N PRO A 55 20.16 1.99 -11.14
CA PRO A 55 19.96 2.78 -9.93
C PRO A 55 19.22 4.10 -10.19
N ASP A 56 19.50 4.76 -11.32
CA ASP A 56 18.85 6.01 -11.70
C ASP A 56 17.36 5.81 -12.02
N THR A 57 17.04 4.79 -12.83
CA THR A 57 15.65 4.43 -13.14
C THR A 57 14.88 4.04 -11.87
N LYS A 58 15.50 3.27 -10.98
CA LYS A 58 14.89 2.91 -9.69
C LYS A 58 14.62 4.16 -8.85
N LYS A 59 15.57 5.08 -8.76
CA LYS A 59 15.42 6.33 -8.01
C LYS A 59 14.28 7.18 -8.58
N GLN A 60 14.23 7.36 -9.90
CA GLN A 60 13.16 8.10 -10.58
C GLN A 60 11.76 7.54 -10.25
N ILE A 61 11.59 6.22 -10.31
CA ILE A 61 10.30 5.58 -9.99
C ILE A 61 9.93 5.82 -8.53
N LEU A 62 10.88 5.66 -7.60
CA LEU A 62 10.62 5.88 -6.17
C LEU A 62 10.32 7.34 -5.84
N ASP A 63 10.99 8.29 -6.50
CA ASP A 63 10.74 9.72 -6.35
C ASP A 63 9.35 10.09 -6.91
N ALA A 64 8.92 9.48 -8.00
CA ALA A 64 7.56 9.63 -8.54
C ALA A 64 6.49 9.08 -7.58
N ILE A 65 6.69 7.87 -7.02
CA ILE A 65 5.80 7.30 -6.00
C ILE A 65 5.71 8.23 -4.80
N ARG A 66 6.86 8.71 -4.30
CA ARG A 66 6.92 9.61 -3.15
C ARG A 66 6.15 10.90 -3.40
N SER A 67 6.35 11.51 -4.57
CA SER A 67 5.69 12.76 -4.94
C SER A 67 4.18 12.56 -5.01
N ALA A 68 3.70 11.51 -5.67
CA ALA A 68 2.27 11.22 -5.72
C ALA A 68 1.66 10.93 -4.32
N CYS A 69 2.37 10.21 -3.45
CA CYS A 69 1.91 9.98 -2.09
C CYS A 69 1.80 11.28 -1.25
N ILE A 70 2.68 12.25 -1.48
CA ILE A 70 2.67 13.52 -0.75
C ILE A 70 1.65 14.50 -1.34
N GLU A 71 1.59 14.60 -2.66
CA GLU A 71 0.81 15.63 -3.36
C GLU A 71 -0.66 15.24 -3.52
N THR A 72 -0.92 14.00 -3.95
CA THR A 72 -2.29 13.53 -4.24
C THR A 72 -2.78 12.50 -3.21
N GLY A 73 -1.87 11.78 -2.57
CA GLY A 73 -2.19 10.68 -1.64
C GLY A 73 -2.57 9.37 -2.33
N PHE A 74 -2.65 9.35 -3.66
CA PHE A 74 -2.95 8.18 -4.47
C PHE A 74 -2.41 8.34 -5.90
N PHE A 75 -2.11 7.22 -6.54
CA PHE A 75 -1.63 7.15 -7.93
C PHE A 75 -2.16 5.88 -8.58
N THR A 76 -2.09 5.84 -9.91
CA THR A 76 -2.43 4.67 -10.71
C THR A 76 -1.16 4.02 -11.25
N VAL A 77 -1.22 2.70 -11.43
CA VAL A 77 -0.15 1.90 -12.01
C VAL A 77 -0.68 1.27 -13.30
N PRO A 78 0.02 1.40 -14.43
CA PRO A 78 -0.37 0.71 -15.65
C PRO A 78 -0.31 -0.80 -15.43
N THR A 79 -1.32 -1.51 -15.91
CA THR A 79 -1.40 -2.97 -15.77
C THR A 79 -0.39 -3.69 -16.66
N GLU A 80 -0.04 -3.08 -17.80
CA GLU A 80 0.95 -3.61 -18.73
C GLU A 80 2.32 -3.76 -18.07
N GLY A 81 2.94 -4.93 -18.21
CA GLY A 81 4.24 -5.24 -17.59
C GLY A 81 4.20 -5.47 -16.08
N VAL A 82 3.05 -5.27 -15.42
CA VAL A 82 2.86 -5.47 -13.97
C VAL A 82 2.03 -6.71 -13.68
N LEU A 83 0.91 -6.88 -14.38
CA LEU A 83 0.01 -8.01 -14.21
C LEU A 83 -0.38 -8.62 -15.57
N PRO A 84 -0.47 -9.95 -15.70
CA PRO A 84 -0.95 -10.56 -16.94
C PRO A 84 -2.42 -10.20 -17.20
N SER A 85 -2.74 -9.75 -18.42
CA SER A 85 -4.11 -9.35 -18.79
C SER A 85 -5.14 -10.47 -18.59
N ARG A 86 -4.74 -11.74 -18.79
CA ARG A 86 -5.61 -12.90 -18.55
C ARG A 86 -5.99 -13.04 -17.07
N LEU A 87 -5.09 -12.70 -16.15
CA LEU A 87 -5.35 -12.75 -14.72
C LEU A 87 -6.34 -11.67 -14.31
N ILE A 88 -6.19 -10.47 -14.86
CA ILE A 88 -7.12 -9.35 -14.65
C ILE A 88 -8.52 -9.74 -15.15
N GLN A 89 -8.62 -10.25 -16.38
CA GLN A 89 -9.89 -10.69 -16.95
C GLN A 89 -10.55 -11.80 -16.14
N ALA A 90 -9.76 -12.80 -15.69
CA ALA A 90 -10.28 -13.87 -14.85
C ALA A 90 -10.80 -13.36 -13.51
N ALA A 91 -10.09 -12.42 -12.87
CA ALA A 91 -10.52 -11.82 -11.62
C ALA A 91 -11.87 -11.09 -11.78
N TYR A 92 -12.04 -10.29 -12.84
CA TYR A 92 -13.31 -9.62 -13.12
C TYR A 92 -14.43 -10.62 -13.43
N SER A 93 -14.18 -11.63 -14.27
CA SER A 93 -15.18 -12.67 -14.59
C SER A 93 -15.66 -13.40 -13.33
N ARG A 94 -14.73 -13.78 -12.44
CA ARG A 94 -15.08 -14.46 -11.20
C ARG A 94 -15.80 -13.56 -10.21
N ALA A 95 -15.47 -12.26 -10.18
CA ALA A 95 -16.22 -11.29 -9.38
C ALA A 95 -17.66 -11.17 -9.89
N ASP A 96 -17.87 -11.07 -11.21
CA ASP A 96 -19.20 -10.98 -11.81
C ASP A 96 -20.03 -12.24 -11.53
N GLU A 97 -19.44 -13.42 -11.70
CA GLU A 97 -20.07 -14.70 -11.34
C GLU A 97 -20.47 -14.75 -9.86
N SER A 98 -19.59 -14.29 -8.96
CA SER A 98 -19.83 -14.25 -7.52
C SER A 98 -20.98 -13.30 -7.15
N ILE A 99 -21.00 -12.11 -7.75
CA ILE A 99 -22.06 -11.11 -7.52
C ILE A 99 -23.44 -11.65 -7.93
N ALA A 100 -23.48 -12.47 -8.99
CA ALA A 100 -24.70 -13.07 -9.50
C ALA A 100 -25.27 -14.21 -8.61
N LEU A 101 -24.50 -14.74 -7.65
CA LEU A 101 -24.97 -15.79 -6.74
C LEU A 101 -26.03 -15.25 -5.76
N PRO A 102 -26.95 -16.12 -5.27
CA PRO A 102 -27.90 -15.76 -4.21
C PRO A 102 -27.20 -15.30 -2.93
N ASP A 103 -27.80 -14.39 -2.18
CA ASP A 103 -27.23 -13.85 -0.94
C ASP A 103 -26.91 -14.93 0.10
N VAL A 104 -27.73 -15.99 0.16
CA VAL A 104 -27.49 -17.18 1.00
C VAL A 104 -26.15 -17.86 0.72
N VAL A 105 -25.61 -17.75 -0.49
CA VAL A 105 -24.33 -18.34 -0.89
C VAL A 105 -23.16 -17.38 -0.65
N LYS A 106 -23.43 -16.08 -0.51
CA LYS A 106 -22.42 -15.01 -0.40
C LYS A 106 -22.12 -14.58 1.04
N GLN A 107 -23.03 -14.85 1.98
CA GLN A 107 -22.84 -14.59 3.43
C GLN A 107 -21.92 -15.62 4.08
#